data_AF-A0A0G0W170-F1
#
_entry.id   AF-A0A0G0W170-F1
#
_cell.length_a   1.000
_cell.length_b   1.000
_cell.length_c   1.000
_cell.angle_alpha   90.00
_cell.angle_beta   90.00
_cell.angle_gamma   90.00
#
_symmetry.space_group_name_H-M   'P 1'
#
loop_
_entity.id
_entity.type
_entity.pdbx_description
1 polymer ?
#
loop_
_entity_poly.entity_id
_entity_poly.type
_entity_poly.pdbx_seq_one_letter_code
_entity_poly.pdbx_strand_id
1 'polypeptide(L)'
;MMNKNKLISTTAIALVIALLGGTSAFAEKAVPGDMLYGVKVSVNEKAAGAFAFSKIAQTKWKERLVERRLEEAQKVVSGDVLDESTRIILEEKIKTQIDDFNENLIELKEDEDESEDLSEINIRLQASLRAHQGVLEKVLGKTNISDDTRVETEKLVSVLKESKNKVKDNHEDIELELGASEQDTLLSSSASANHESALGKQTAAENVLNSVKLLYQREKINLSANIQSQIDGKLALVETAFQEGKALIVSADYVDAFSKFQLVISGANSTRLLVLSNVIKGNIEDDMDDDDDEEEIEDDDDINDDELDDEEDDGDDDEDEEDDDDDEFELED
;
A
#
# COMPACT_ATOMS: atom_id res chain seq x y z
N MET A 1 -38.16 -29.89 34.91
CA MET A 1 -36.69 -30.01 34.96
C MET A 1 -36.13 -29.59 33.60
N MET A 2 -35.57 -28.38 33.50
CA MET A 2 -34.86 -27.94 32.29
C MET A 2 -33.54 -28.71 32.17
N ASN A 3 -33.31 -29.33 31.02
CA ASN A 3 -32.07 -30.03 30.67
C ASN A 3 -30.88 -29.05 30.68
N LYS A 4 -30.19 -28.96 31.81
CA LYS A 4 -28.97 -28.12 31.99
C LYS A 4 -27.82 -28.53 31.05
N ASN A 5 -27.89 -29.70 30.41
CA ASN A 5 -26.87 -30.20 29.48
C ASN A 5 -27.00 -29.69 28.04
N LYS A 6 -28.10 -29.00 27.68
CA LYS A 6 -28.23 -28.37 26.33
C LYS A 6 -27.76 -26.90 26.28
N LEU A 7 -27.73 -26.21 27.42
CA LEU A 7 -27.28 -24.82 27.53
C LEU A 7 -25.75 -24.68 27.55
N ILE A 8 -25.04 -25.67 28.11
CA ILE A 8 -23.56 -25.66 28.13
C ILE A 8 -22.99 -25.82 26.71
N SER A 9 -23.70 -26.49 25.79
CA SER A 9 -23.25 -26.68 24.41
C SER A 9 -23.44 -25.43 23.55
N THR A 10 -24.54 -24.69 23.70
CA THR A 10 -24.80 -23.49 22.89
C THR A 10 -23.99 -22.28 23.37
N THR A 11 -23.82 -22.11 24.68
CA THR A 11 -22.99 -21.01 25.22
C THR A 11 -21.51 -21.25 25.00
N ALA A 12 -21.01 -22.50 25.07
CA ALA A 12 -19.63 -22.81 24.73
C ALA A 12 -19.34 -22.65 23.23
N ILE A 13 -20.28 -23.04 22.36
CA ILE A 13 -20.16 -22.79 20.91
C ILE A 13 -20.23 -21.29 20.62
N ALA A 14 -21.10 -20.52 21.28
CA ALA A 14 -21.14 -19.07 21.14
C ALA A 14 -19.88 -18.38 21.68
N LEU A 15 -19.27 -18.91 22.76
CA LEU A 15 -17.98 -18.44 23.27
C LEU A 15 -16.83 -18.80 22.33
N VAL A 16 -16.83 -19.99 21.74
CA VAL A 16 -15.85 -20.37 20.71
C VAL A 16 -16.03 -19.51 19.46
N ILE A 17 -17.25 -19.25 19.00
CA ILE A 17 -17.54 -18.36 17.87
C ILE A 17 -17.22 -16.90 18.21
N ALA A 18 -17.41 -16.45 19.45
CA ALA A 18 -17.06 -15.08 19.88
C ALA A 18 -15.55 -14.90 20.05
N LEU A 19 -14.84 -15.91 20.58
CA LEU A 19 -13.38 -15.93 20.66
C LEU A 19 -12.77 -16.05 19.26
N LEU A 20 -13.34 -16.87 18.37
CA LEU A 20 -12.96 -16.93 16.96
C LEU A 20 -13.30 -15.64 16.23
N GLY A 21 -14.46 -15.03 16.50
CA GLY A 21 -14.92 -13.81 15.82
C GLY A 21 -14.09 -12.58 16.21
N GLY A 22 -13.76 -12.43 17.49
CA GLY A 22 -12.88 -11.37 17.99
C GLY A 22 -11.45 -11.54 17.48
N THR A 23 -10.87 -12.74 17.61
CA THR A 23 -9.49 -13.01 17.14
C THR A 23 -9.37 -12.98 15.62
N SER A 24 -10.41 -13.33 14.86
CA SER A 24 -10.40 -13.25 13.39
C SER A 24 -10.30 -11.81 12.90
N ALA A 25 -10.98 -10.86 13.57
CA ALA A 25 -10.90 -9.45 13.22
C ALA A 25 -9.51 -8.84 13.51
N PHE A 26 -8.83 -9.27 14.57
CA PHE A 26 -7.45 -8.87 14.84
C PHE A 26 -6.45 -9.54 13.89
N ALA A 27 -6.64 -10.84 13.59
CA ALA A 27 -5.83 -11.56 12.61
C ALA A 27 -5.89 -10.91 11.23
N GLU A 28 -7.00 -10.27 10.87
CA GLU A 28 -7.13 -9.57 9.58
C GLU A 28 -6.15 -8.41 9.40
N LYS A 29 -5.77 -7.74 10.50
CA LYS A 29 -4.79 -6.64 10.48
C LYS A 29 -3.34 -7.13 10.57
N ALA A 30 -3.13 -8.39 10.96
CA ALA A 30 -1.81 -8.95 11.22
C ALA A 30 -0.90 -8.89 9.99
N VAL A 31 0.37 -8.57 10.22
CA VAL A 31 1.48 -8.63 9.26
C VAL A 31 2.40 -9.82 9.58
N PRO A 32 3.27 -10.28 8.67
CA PRO A 32 4.26 -11.30 9.02
C PRO A 32 5.08 -10.88 10.25
N GLY A 33 5.34 -11.84 11.15
CA GLY A 33 5.92 -11.58 12.48
C GLY A 33 4.87 -11.53 13.60
N ASP A 34 3.64 -11.12 13.29
CA ASP A 34 2.57 -11.09 14.29
C ASP A 34 2.09 -12.49 14.68
N MET A 35 1.75 -12.66 15.97
CA MET A 35 1.23 -13.92 16.53
C MET A 35 0.03 -14.48 15.76
N LEU A 36 -0.84 -13.60 15.25
CA LEU A 36 -2.07 -13.99 14.55
C LEU A 36 -1.94 -14.06 13.02
N TYR A 37 -0.74 -13.81 12.47
CA TYR A 37 -0.54 -13.87 11.02
C TYR A 37 -0.80 -15.27 10.46
N GLY A 38 -0.41 -16.32 11.19
CA GLY A 38 -0.73 -17.70 10.84
C GLY A 38 -2.23 -17.97 10.71
N VAL A 39 -3.06 -17.35 11.56
CA VAL A 39 -4.53 -17.44 11.52
C VAL A 39 -5.08 -16.71 10.29
N LYS A 40 -4.54 -15.53 9.97
CA LYS A 40 -4.90 -14.76 8.78
C LYS A 40 -4.77 -15.59 7.51
N VAL A 41 -3.58 -16.13 7.26
CA VAL A 41 -3.25 -16.82 6.02
C VAL A 41 -3.84 -18.23 5.96
N SER A 42 -3.91 -18.93 7.10
CA SER A 42 -4.32 -20.35 7.13
C SER A 42 -5.81 -20.56 7.32
N VAL A 43 -6.52 -19.59 7.87
CA VAL A 43 -7.95 -19.73 8.23
C VAL A 43 -8.78 -18.67 7.51
N ASN A 44 -8.55 -17.38 7.81
CA ASN A 44 -9.42 -16.30 7.31
C ASN A 44 -9.42 -16.25 5.77
N GLU A 45 -8.23 -16.23 5.18
CA GLU A 45 -8.09 -16.12 3.73
C GLU A 45 -8.54 -17.38 3.00
N LYS A 46 -8.34 -18.56 3.58
CA LYS A 46 -8.87 -19.81 3.00
C LYS A 46 -10.39 -19.84 3.04
N ALA A 47 -10.99 -19.40 4.16
CA ALA A 47 -12.44 -19.30 4.29
C ALA A 47 -13.03 -18.29 3.29
N ALA A 48 -12.41 -17.11 3.15
CA ALA A 48 -12.83 -16.11 2.18
C ALA A 48 -12.64 -16.60 0.72
N GLY A 49 -11.52 -17.25 0.43
CA GLY A 49 -11.23 -17.83 -0.88
C GLY A 49 -12.15 -18.99 -1.27
N ALA A 50 -12.70 -19.73 -0.30
CA ALA A 50 -13.64 -20.83 -0.56
C ALA A 50 -14.95 -20.38 -1.21
N PHE A 51 -15.28 -19.08 -1.17
CA PHE A 51 -16.45 -18.50 -1.85
C PHE A 51 -16.16 -18.09 -3.31
N ALA A 52 -14.92 -18.22 -3.78
CA ALA A 52 -14.55 -17.97 -5.17
C ALA A 52 -14.86 -19.21 -6.03
N PHE A 53 -16.12 -19.36 -6.43
CA PHE A 53 -16.60 -20.57 -7.11
C PHE A 53 -16.25 -20.64 -8.61
N SER A 54 -16.10 -19.50 -9.28
CA SER A 54 -15.67 -19.46 -10.68
C SER A 54 -14.16 -19.23 -10.78
N LYS A 55 -13.55 -19.67 -11.89
CA LYS A 55 -12.12 -19.47 -12.13
C LYS A 55 -11.76 -17.98 -12.17
N ILE A 56 -12.59 -17.15 -12.81
CA ILE A 56 -12.44 -15.69 -12.77
C ILE A 56 -12.52 -15.12 -11.35
N ALA A 57 -13.41 -15.64 -10.50
CA ALA A 57 -13.51 -15.21 -9.10
C ALA A 57 -12.26 -15.63 -8.31
N GLN A 58 -11.67 -16.79 -8.63
CA GLN A 58 -10.42 -17.26 -8.02
C GLN A 58 -9.25 -16.37 -8.46
N THR A 59 -9.16 -15.99 -9.73
CA THR A 59 -8.16 -15.02 -10.22
C THR A 59 -8.30 -13.67 -9.52
N LYS A 60 -9.52 -13.12 -9.43
CA LYS A 60 -9.81 -11.90 -8.67
C LYS A 60 -9.46 -12.06 -7.18
N TRP A 61 -9.58 -13.26 -6.60
CA TRP A 61 -9.15 -13.53 -5.24
C TRP A 61 -7.62 -13.51 -5.08
N LYS A 62 -6.89 -14.10 -6.02
CA LYS A 62 -5.42 -14.06 -6.05
C LYS A 62 -4.90 -12.64 -6.20
N GLU A 63 -5.48 -11.84 -7.09
CA GLU A 63 -5.21 -10.40 -7.22
C GLU A 63 -5.33 -9.68 -5.86
N ARG A 64 -6.44 -9.90 -5.15
CA ARG A 64 -6.67 -9.33 -3.81
C ARG A 64 -5.64 -9.80 -2.79
N LEU A 65 -5.22 -11.06 -2.84
CA LEU A 65 -4.18 -11.55 -1.94
C LEU A 65 -2.82 -10.90 -2.24
N VAL A 66 -2.47 -10.65 -3.51
CA VAL A 66 -1.26 -9.88 -3.85
C VAL A 66 -1.35 -8.47 -3.27
N GLU A 67 -2.46 -7.77 -3.50
CA GLU A 67 -2.68 -6.41 -2.97
C GLU A 67 -2.51 -6.38 -1.44
N ARG A 68 -3.07 -7.37 -0.72
CA ARG A 68 -2.91 -7.48 0.73
C ARG A 68 -1.46 -7.65 1.17
N ARG A 69 -0.67 -8.48 0.47
CA ARG A 69 0.76 -8.64 0.79
C ARG A 69 1.54 -7.35 0.53
N LEU A 70 1.17 -6.60 -0.50
CA LEU A 70 1.76 -5.29 -0.79
C LEU A 70 1.38 -4.24 0.27
N GLU A 71 0.17 -4.29 0.81
CA GLU A 71 -0.24 -3.46 1.96
C GLU A 71 0.51 -3.85 3.24
N GLU A 72 0.73 -5.15 3.48
CA GLU A 72 1.51 -5.63 4.62
C GLU A 72 2.98 -5.21 4.52
N ALA A 73 3.59 -5.35 3.34
CA ALA A 73 4.93 -4.85 3.06
C ALA A 73 5.06 -3.37 3.39
N GLN A 74 4.10 -2.54 2.98
CA GLN A 74 4.10 -1.13 3.32
C GLN A 74 4.02 -0.89 4.82
N LYS A 75 3.17 -1.64 5.54
CA LYS A 75 3.03 -1.49 6.99
C LYS A 75 4.32 -1.81 7.72
N VAL A 76 4.96 -2.95 7.43
CA VAL A 76 6.19 -3.35 8.12
C VAL A 76 7.36 -2.41 7.82
N VAL A 77 7.46 -1.91 6.59
CA VAL A 77 8.48 -0.93 6.21
C VAL A 77 8.24 0.41 6.90
N SER A 78 6.97 0.81 7.01
CA SER A 78 6.61 2.10 7.62
C SER A 78 6.73 2.10 9.12
N GLY A 79 6.49 0.97 9.76
CA GLY A 79 6.69 0.79 11.20
C GLY A 79 8.14 0.48 11.58
N ASP A 80 9.09 0.55 10.64
CA ASP A 80 10.52 0.24 10.86
C ASP A 80 10.78 -1.15 11.47
N VAL A 81 9.93 -2.13 11.13
CA VAL A 81 9.99 -3.51 11.64
C VAL A 81 10.26 -4.54 10.53
N LEU A 82 10.65 -4.09 9.33
CA LEU A 82 10.99 -5.01 8.25
C LEU A 82 12.38 -5.62 8.50
N ASP A 83 12.41 -6.84 9.02
CA ASP A 83 13.61 -7.67 9.10
C ASP A 83 13.73 -8.66 7.94
N GLU A 84 14.86 -9.39 7.89
CA GLU A 84 15.11 -10.38 6.85
C GLU A 84 14.06 -11.50 6.80
N SER A 85 13.64 -12.00 7.96
CA SER A 85 12.66 -13.08 8.06
C SER A 85 11.31 -12.65 7.47
N THR A 86 10.84 -11.46 7.86
CA THR A 86 9.61 -10.82 7.42
C THR A 86 9.65 -10.54 5.93
N ARG A 87 10.78 -10.01 5.43
CA ARG A 87 11.03 -9.80 4.00
C ARG A 87 10.88 -11.09 3.20
N ILE A 88 11.55 -12.18 3.61
CA ILE A 88 11.49 -13.47 2.91
C ILE A 88 10.05 -14.01 2.87
N ILE A 89 9.31 -13.91 3.98
CA ILE A 89 7.91 -14.35 4.03
C ILE A 89 7.04 -13.52 3.06
N LEU A 90 7.21 -12.21 3.02
CA LEU A 90 6.48 -11.34 2.08
C LEU A 90 6.82 -11.68 0.64
N GLU A 91 8.11 -11.80 0.31
CA GLU A 91 8.57 -12.14 -1.04
C GLU A 91 7.98 -13.48 -1.51
N GLU A 92 8.05 -14.52 -0.68
CA GLU A 92 7.49 -15.84 -0.99
C GLU A 92 6.00 -15.73 -1.26
N LYS A 93 5.25 -15.07 -0.37
CA LYS A 93 3.79 -14.97 -0.50
C LYS A 93 3.39 -14.15 -1.72
N ILE A 94 4.06 -13.04 -2.01
CA ILE A 94 3.81 -12.22 -3.20
C ILE A 94 4.05 -13.05 -4.46
N LYS A 95 5.21 -13.72 -4.56
CA LYS A 95 5.57 -14.57 -5.69
C LYS A 95 4.54 -15.68 -5.89
N THR A 96 4.20 -16.42 -4.85
CA THR A 96 3.21 -17.50 -4.94
C THR A 96 1.84 -16.99 -5.40
N GLN A 97 1.34 -15.87 -4.88
CA GLN A 97 0.04 -15.36 -5.31
C GLN A 97 0.05 -14.85 -6.76
N ILE A 98 1.17 -14.27 -7.21
CA ILE A 98 1.35 -13.86 -8.61
C ILE A 98 1.44 -15.08 -9.53
N ASP A 99 2.14 -16.13 -9.12
CA ASP A 99 2.24 -17.37 -9.89
C ASP A 99 0.88 -18.05 -10.03
N ASP A 100 0.15 -18.22 -8.92
CA ASP A 100 -1.22 -18.76 -8.92
C ASP A 100 -2.17 -17.90 -9.77
N PHE A 101 -2.01 -16.57 -9.74
CA PHE A 101 -2.77 -15.64 -10.56
C PHE A 101 -2.50 -15.85 -12.05
N ASN A 102 -1.24 -15.97 -12.44
CA ASN A 102 -0.83 -16.17 -13.84
C ASN A 102 -1.26 -17.54 -14.36
N GLU A 103 -1.14 -18.59 -13.54
CA GLU A 103 -1.65 -19.92 -13.89
C GLU A 103 -3.16 -19.88 -14.14
N ASN A 104 -3.91 -19.20 -13.26
CA ASN A 104 -5.34 -19.05 -13.47
C ASN A 104 -5.68 -18.24 -14.74
N LEU A 105 -4.89 -17.22 -15.07
CA LEU A 105 -5.07 -16.47 -16.32
C LEU A 105 -4.83 -17.36 -17.55
N ILE A 106 -3.79 -18.20 -17.54
CA ILE A 106 -3.49 -19.11 -18.66
C ILE A 106 -4.64 -20.10 -18.88
N GLU A 107 -5.20 -20.65 -17.82
CA GLU A 107 -6.36 -21.56 -17.93
C GLU A 107 -7.63 -20.86 -18.44
N LEU A 108 -7.83 -19.60 -18.08
CA LEU A 108 -8.99 -18.81 -18.52
C LEU A 108 -8.91 -18.40 -20.00
N LYS A 109 -7.72 -18.46 -20.62
CA LYS A 109 -7.54 -18.13 -22.05
C LYS A 109 -8.39 -18.99 -22.99
N GLU A 110 -8.79 -20.18 -22.57
CA GLU A 110 -9.57 -21.11 -23.40
C GLU A 110 -11.07 -20.73 -23.50
N ASP A 111 -11.54 -19.73 -22.74
CA ASP A 111 -12.94 -19.29 -22.71
C ASP A 111 -13.08 -17.89 -23.35
N GLU A 112 -13.53 -17.83 -24.61
CA GLU A 112 -13.59 -16.58 -25.42
C GLU A 112 -14.51 -15.51 -24.79
N ASP A 113 -15.55 -15.92 -24.05
CA ASP A 113 -16.52 -15.01 -23.41
C ASP A 113 -15.94 -14.25 -22.18
N GLU A 114 -14.75 -14.61 -21.70
CA GLU A 114 -14.13 -13.98 -20.51
C GLU A 114 -12.90 -13.10 -20.83
N SER A 115 -12.50 -12.97 -22.11
CA SER A 115 -11.22 -12.34 -22.51
C SER A 115 -11.06 -10.87 -22.06
N GLU A 116 -12.13 -10.07 -22.09
CA GLU A 116 -12.11 -8.67 -21.63
C GLU A 116 -11.88 -8.57 -20.11
N ASP A 117 -12.45 -9.51 -19.36
CA ASP A 117 -12.30 -9.63 -17.91
C ASP A 117 -10.84 -9.97 -17.53
N LEU A 118 -10.12 -10.74 -18.36
CA LEU A 118 -8.72 -11.14 -18.14
C LEU A 118 -7.74 -9.98 -18.30
N SER A 119 -7.85 -9.23 -19.39
CA SER A 119 -7.00 -8.05 -19.63
C SER A 119 -7.20 -7.02 -18.51
N GLU A 120 -8.44 -6.79 -18.10
CA GLU A 120 -8.73 -5.86 -17.02
C GLU A 120 -8.10 -6.27 -15.68
N ILE A 121 -8.28 -7.54 -15.28
CA ILE A 121 -7.71 -8.07 -14.04
C ILE A 121 -6.18 -7.93 -14.01
N ASN A 122 -5.53 -8.18 -15.15
CA ASN A 122 -4.07 -8.03 -15.27
C ASN A 122 -3.64 -6.56 -15.12
N ILE A 123 -4.29 -5.63 -15.84
CA ILE A 123 -4.01 -4.19 -15.74
C ILE A 123 -4.16 -3.68 -14.30
N ARG A 124 -5.19 -4.13 -13.57
CA ARG A 124 -5.35 -3.75 -12.16
C ARG A 124 -4.21 -4.26 -11.28
N LEU A 125 -3.78 -5.51 -11.47
CA LEU A 125 -2.64 -6.06 -10.74
C LEU A 125 -1.36 -5.27 -11.02
N GLN A 126 -1.08 -4.96 -12.30
CA GLN A 126 0.07 -4.13 -12.68
C GLN A 126 0.01 -2.74 -12.04
N ALA A 127 -1.16 -2.11 -12.04
CA ALA A 127 -1.37 -0.81 -11.40
C ALA A 127 -1.12 -0.87 -9.89
N SER A 128 -1.60 -1.92 -9.22
CA SER A 128 -1.36 -2.16 -7.78
C SER A 128 0.14 -2.35 -7.51
N LEU A 129 0.82 -3.24 -8.23
CA LEU A 129 2.26 -3.47 -8.09
C LEU A 129 3.06 -2.17 -8.28
N ARG A 130 2.74 -1.39 -9.32
CA ARG A 130 3.40 -0.11 -9.59
C ARG A 130 3.17 0.90 -8.46
N ALA A 131 1.93 1.01 -7.98
CA ALA A 131 1.57 1.92 -6.91
C ALA A 131 2.32 1.57 -5.62
N HIS A 132 2.27 0.30 -5.21
CA HIS A 132 2.91 -0.15 -3.97
C HIS A 132 4.44 -0.07 -4.04
N GLN A 133 5.06 -0.47 -5.17
CA GLN A 133 6.48 -0.28 -5.41
C GLN A 133 6.87 1.20 -5.26
N GLY A 134 6.10 2.12 -5.85
CA GLY A 134 6.37 3.56 -5.76
C GLY A 134 6.24 4.13 -4.34
N VAL A 135 5.45 3.51 -3.45
CA VAL A 135 5.46 3.88 -2.02
C VAL A 135 6.76 3.46 -1.38
N LEU A 136 7.15 2.19 -1.56
CA LEU A 136 8.35 1.66 -0.93
C LEU A 136 9.60 2.43 -1.39
N GLU A 137 9.69 2.77 -2.68
CA GLU A 137 10.76 3.62 -3.21
C GLU A 137 10.77 5.04 -2.60
N LYS A 138 9.61 5.61 -2.29
CA LYS A 138 9.54 6.89 -1.57
C LYS A 138 9.98 6.76 -0.13
N VAL A 139 9.70 5.63 0.53
CA VAL A 139 10.12 5.39 1.90
C VAL A 139 11.64 5.23 1.99
N LEU A 140 12.28 4.60 0.98
CA LEU A 140 13.75 4.53 0.89
C LEU A 140 14.44 5.91 0.87
N GLY A 141 13.76 6.95 0.38
CA GLY A 141 14.27 8.32 0.38
C GLY A 141 14.08 9.07 1.70
N LYS A 142 13.53 8.43 2.75
CA LYS A 142 13.33 9.05 4.07
C LYS A 142 14.52 8.76 4.99
N THR A 143 14.83 9.72 5.86
CA THR A 143 15.94 9.65 6.83
C THR A 143 15.57 8.99 8.17
N ASN A 144 14.28 8.72 8.41
CA ASN A 144 13.75 8.27 9.70
C ASN A 144 13.44 6.77 9.76
N ILE A 145 14.04 5.97 8.88
CA ILE A 145 13.97 4.50 8.91
C ILE A 145 15.35 3.93 9.19
N SER A 146 15.43 2.86 9.96
CA SER A 146 16.70 2.18 10.26
C SER A 146 17.42 1.72 8.99
N ASP A 147 18.75 1.63 9.07
CA ASP A 147 19.58 1.13 7.97
C ASP A 147 19.21 -0.31 7.59
N ASP A 148 18.87 -1.14 8.58
CA ASP A 148 18.43 -2.53 8.38
C ASP A 148 17.11 -2.57 7.58
N THR A 149 16.07 -1.86 8.03
CA THR A 149 14.80 -1.76 7.27
C THR A 149 15.02 -1.23 5.86
N ARG A 150 15.94 -0.26 5.69
CA ARG A 150 16.24 0.32 4.38
C ARG A 150 16.85 -0.72 3.44
N VAL A 151 17.86 -1.45 3.89
CA VAL A 151 18.50 -2.54 3.13
C VAL A 151 17.46 -3.59 2.74
N GLU A 152 16.56 -3.95 3.65
CA GLU A 152 15.54 -4.96 3.37
C GLU A 152 14.42 -4.45 2.45
N THR A 153 14.10 -3.17 2.53
CA THR A 153 13.18 -2.52 1.60
C THR A 153 13.76 -2.48 0.19
N GLU A 154 15.06 -2.23 0.01
CA GLU A 154 15.71 -2.24 -1.31
C GLU A 154 15.64 -3.62 -1.99
N LYS A 155 15.90 -4.69 -1.23
CA LYS A 155 15.77 -6.07 -1.71
C LYS A 155 14.33 -6.38 -2.10
N LEU A 156 13.37 -6.01 -1.25
CA LEU A 156 11.95 -6.21 -1.53
C LEU A 156 11.50 -5.45 -2.78
N VAL A 157 11.90 -4.18 -2.94
CA VAL A 157 11.62 -3.38 -4.15
C VAL A 157 12.18 -4.04 -5.41
N SER A 158 13.36 -4.65 -5.33
CA SER A 158 13.96 -5.38 -6.46
C SER A 158 13.11 -6.58 -6.87
N VAL A 159 12.59 -7.34 -5.89
CA VAL A 159 11.65 -8.45 -6.14
C VAL A 159 10.33 -7.96 -6.72
N LEU A 160 9.81 -6.81 -6.27
CA LEU A 160 8.60 -6.23 -6.83
C LEU A 160 8.78 -5.76 -8.27
N LYS A 161 9.96 -5.22 -8.62
CA LYS A 161 10.30 -4.87 -10.00
C LYS A 161 10.28 -6.10 -10.90
N GLU A 162 10.90 -7.19 -10.47
CA GLU A 162 10.90 -8.47 -11.19
C GLU A 162 9.46 -9.01 -11.35
N SER A 163 8.70 -9.04 -10.25
CA SER A 163 7.32 -9.54 -10.25
C SER A 163 6.40 -8.72 -11.16
N LYS A 164 6.55 -7.40 -11.16
CA LYS A 164 5.80 -6.49 -12.05
C LYS A 164 6.16 -6.74 -13.52
N ASN A 165 7.44 -6.92 -13.84
CA ASN A 165 7.85 -7.24 -15.20
C ASN A 165 7.27 -8.59 -15.63
N LYS A 166 7.33 -9.62 -14.78
CA LYS A 166 6.71 -10.92 -15.06
C LYS A 166 5.21 -10.83 -15.36
N VAL A 167 4.46 -10.03 -14.59
CA VAL A 167 3.02 -9.82 -14.83
C VAL A 167 2.79 -9.08 -16.16
N LYS A 168 3.62 -8.09 -16.49
CA LYS A 168 3.58 -7.37 -17.77
C LYS A 168 3.88 -8.30 -18.95
N ASP A 169 4.95 -9.08 -18.86
CA ASP A 169 5.37 -9.99 -19.94
C ASP A 169 4.28 -11.05 -20.17
N ASN A 170 3.73 -11.64 -19.10
CA ASN A 170 2.60 -12.56 -19.23
C ASN A 170 1.35 -11.91 -19.84
N HIS A 171 1.11 -10.63 -19.55
CA HIS A 171 0.00 -9.89 -20.15
C HIS A 171 0.19 -9.74 -21.66
N GLU A 172 1.39 -9.34 -22.09
CA GLU A 172 1.74 -9.23 -23.51
C GLU A 172 1.63 -10.57 -24.23
N ASP A 173 2.09 -11.67 -23.60
CA ASP A 173 1.93 -13.03 -24.13
C ASP A 173 0.45 -13.44 -24.25
N ILE A 174 -0.36 -13.15 -23.23
CA ILE A 174 -1.83 -13.36 -23.28
C ILE A 174 -2.44 -12.59 -24.46
N GLU A 175 -2.09 -11.32 -24.62
CA GLU A 175 -2.64 -10.46 -25.68
C GLU A 175 -2.23 -10.93 -27.08
N LEU A 176 -0.95 -11.28 -27.27
CA LEU A 176 -0.43 -11.82 -28.51
C LEU A 176 -1.12 -13.13 -28.92
N GLU A 177 -1.37 -14.03 -27.98
CA GLU A 177 -2.07 -15.29 -28.22
C GLU A 177 -3.57 -15.09 -28.52
N LEU A 178 -4.20 -14.09 -27.90
CA LEU A 178 -5.59 -13.71 -28.17
C LEU A 178 -5.74 -12.85 -29.45
N GLY A 179 -4.64 -12.55 -30.14
CA GLY A 179 -4.65 -11.78 -31.39
C GLY A 179 -4.83 -10.27 -31.21
N ALA A 180 -4.67 -9.74 -29.99
CA ALA A 180 -4.67 -8.32 -29.69
C ALA A 180 -3.24 -7.75 -29.83
N SER A 181 -3.04 -6.77 -30.71
CA SER A 181 -1.72 -6.13 -30.90
C SER A 181 -1.53 -4.91 -30.00
N GLU A 182 -0.30 -4.63 -29.54
CA GLU A 182 0.06 -3.50 -28.66
C GLU A 182 -0.37 -2.11 -29.19
N GLN A 183 -0.49 -1.94 -30.51
CA GLN A 183 -0.91 -0.67 -31.11
C GLN A 183 -2.45 -0.48 -31.09
N ASP A 184 -3.17 -1.56 -30.78
CA ASP A 184 -4.61 -1.62 -30.63
C ASP A 184 -5.03 -1.34 -29.18
N THR A 185 -4.19 -1.44 -28.16
CA THR A 185 -4.69 -1.50 -26.76
C THR A 185 -5.17 -0.16 -26.16
N LEU A 186 -4.69 1.00 -26.62
CA LEU A 186 -5.25 2.31 -26.23
C LEU A 186 -6.31 2.84 -27.21
N LEU A 187 -6.28 2.38 -28.47
CA LEU A 187 -7.14 2.85 -29.55
C LEU A 187 -8.28 1.87 -29.91
N SER A 188 -8.19 0.59 -29.54
CA SER A 188 -9.14 -0.51 -29.83
C SER A 188 -9.94 -0.92 -28.60
N SER A 189 -9.39 -0.82 -27.39
CA SER A 189 -10.22 -0.91 -26.18
C SER A 189 -11.25 0.21 -26.12
N SER A 190 -10.91 1.39 -26.69
CA SER A 190 -11.86 2.45 -26.97
C SER A 190 -12.61 2.20 -28.29
N ALA A 191 -11.97 1.94 -29.44
CA ALA A 191 -12.70 1.83 -30.73
C ALA A 191 -13.59 0.58 -30.91
N SER A 192 -13.42 -0.49 -30.12
CA SER A 192 -14.31 -1.66 -30.09
C SER A 192 -15.32 -1.61 -28.93
N ALA A 193 -15.24 -0.58 -28.07
CA ALA A 193 -16.13 -0.43 -26.93
C ALA A 193 -17.59 -0.41 -27.39
N ASN A 194 -18.34 -1.38 -26.91
CA ASN A 194 -19.77 -1.50 -27.13
C ASN A 194 -20.51 -1.18 -25.82
N HIS A 195 -21.83 -1.20 -25.86
CA HIS A 195 -22.65 -0.88 -24.70
C HIS A 195 -22.34 -1.80 -23.50
N GLU A 196 -22.07 -3.09 -23.73
CA GLU A 196 -21.84 -4.07 -22.68
C GLU A 196 -20.48 -3.88 -22.01
N SER A 197 -19.40 -3.70 -22.79
CA SER A 197 -18.08 -3.42 -22.26
C SER A 197 -18.03 -2.11 -21.46
N ALA A 198 -18.68 -1.06 -21.97
CA ALA A 198 -18.73 0.22 -21.29
C ALA A 198 -19.52 0.16 -19.96
N LEU A 199 -20.57 -0.68 -19.87
CA LEU A 199 -21.29 -0.94 -18.60
C LEU A 199 -20.49 -1.81 -17.61
N GLY A 200 -19.78 -2.82 -18.10
CA GLY A 200 -18.83 -3.59 -17.30
C GLY A 200 -17.79 -2.65 -16.68
N LYS A 201 -17.25 -1.74 -17.50
CA LYS A 201 -16.29 -0.75 -17.08
C LYS A 201 -16.84 0.28 -16.10
N GLN A 202 -18.07 0.74 -16.31
CA GLN A 202 -18.76 1.58 -15.35
C GLN A 202 -18.83 0.89 -13.98
N THR A 203 -19.16 -0.39 -13.95
CA THR A 203 -19.28 -1.17 -12.71
C THR A 203 -17.92 -1.31 -12.02
N ALA A 204 -16.86 -1.63 -12.76
CA ALA A 204 -15.51 -1.70 -12.21
C ALA A 204 -15.04 -0.34 -11.65
N ALA A 205 -15.23 0.73 -12.43
CA ALA A 205 -14.91 2.10 -12.02
C ALA A 205 -15.69 2.53 -10.76
N GLU A 206 -16.97 2.19 -10.67
CA GLU A 206 -17.82 2.46 -9.50
C GLU A 206 -17.29 1.74 -8.25
N ASN A 207 -16.95 0.46 -8.38
CA ASN A 207 -16.43 -0.35 -7.29
C ASN A 207 -15.08 0.19 -6.77
N VAL A 208 -14.14 0.50 -7.67
CA VAL A 208 -12.82 1.03 -7.31
C VAL A 208 -12.95 2.42 -6.69
N LEU A 209 -13.79 3.29 -7.25
CA LEU A 209 -14.06 4.63 -6.71
C LEU A 209 -14.68 4.55 -5.30
N ASN A 210 -15.67 3.68 -5.09
CA ASN A 210 -16.28 3.50 -3.78
C ASN A 210 -15.28 2.91 -2.76
N SER A 211 -14.46 1.96 -3.19
CA SER A 211 -13.39 1.38 -2.36
C SER A 211 -12.42 2.45 -1.86
N VAL A 212 -11.91 3.32 -2.76
CA VAL A 212 -10.97 4.38 -2.35
C VAL A 212 -11.64 5.42 -1.45
N LYS A 213 -12.92 5.74 -1.68
CA LYS A 213 -13.67 6.64 -0.80
C LYS A 213 -13.79 6.07 0.61
N LEU A 214 -14.17 4.80 0.73
CA LEU A 214 -14.29 4.13 2.03
C LEU A 214 -12.95 4.05 2.75
N LEU A 215 -11.87 3.72 2.03
CA LEU A 215 -10.52 3.77 2.56
C LEU A 215 -10.19 5.17 3.08
N TYR A 216 -10.36 6.19 2.26
CA TYR A 216 -10.05 7.56 2.67
C TYR A 216 -10.88 8.00 3.87
N GLN A 217 -12.18 7.69 3.93
CA GLN A 217 -13.02 8.01 5.09
C GLN A 217 -12.52 7.36 6.37
N ARG A 218 -12.12 6.08 6.29
CA ARG A 218 -11.57 5.36 7.45
C ARG A 218 -10.26 5.97 7.93
N GLU A 219 -9.41 6.35 6.99
CA GLU A 219 -8.07 6.83 7.27
C GLU A 219 -7.98 8.35 7.43
N LYS A 220 -9.09 9.09 7.22
CA LYS A 220 -9.09 10.56 7.13
C LYS A 220 -8.49 11.22 8.36
N ILE A 221 -8.72 10.65 9.54
CA ILE A 221 -8.20 11.15 10.82
C ILE A 221 -6.67 11.02 10.93
N ASN A 222 -6.08 10.03 10.25
CA ASN A 222 -4.64 9.76 10.25
C ASN A 222 -3.89 10.57 9.17
N LEU A 223 -4.54 11.57 8.58
CA LEU A 223 -4.01 12.35 7.47
C LEU A 223 -3.97 13.83 7.83
N SER A 224 -2.88 14.52 7.51
CA SER A 224 -2.78 15.97 7.70
C SER A 224 -3.80 16.72 6.83
N ALA A 225 -4.24 17.89 7.28
CA ALA A 225 -5.24 18.71 6.58
C ALA A 225 -4.83 19.03 5.12
N ASN A 226 -3.53 19.22 4.87
CA ASN A 226 -3.00 19.41 3.52
C ASN A 226 -3.23 18.18 2.63
N ILE A 227 -2.92 16.99 3.14
CA ILE A 227 -3.08 15.74 2.40
C ILE A 227 -4.57 15.42 2.19
N GLN A 228 -5.42 15.66 3.20
CA GLN A 228 -6.87 15.56 3.05
C GLN A 228 -7.37 16.45 1.90
N SER A 229 -6.92 17.70 1.83
CA SER A 229 -7.29 18.61 0.72
C SER A 229 -6.82 18.12 -0.64
N GLN A 230 -5.62 17.51 -0.74
CA GLN A 230 -5.12 16.94 -2.00
C GLN A 230 -5.95 15.72 -2.44
N ILE A 231 -6.31 14.86 -1.49
CA ILE A 231 -7.15 13.67 -1.75
C ILE A 231 -8.55 14.10 -2.16
N ASP A 232 -9.16 15.05 -1.45
CA ASP A 232 -10.48 15.60 -1.77
C ASP A 232 -10.49 16.17 -3.21
N GLY A 233 -9.46 16.93 -3.59
CA GLY A 233 -9.32 17.45 -4.96
C GLY A 233 -9.18 16.35 -6.03
N LYS A 234 -8.39 15.31 -5.76
CA LYS A 234 -8.26 14.17 -6.68
C LYS A 234 -9.56 13.37 -6.79
N LEU A 235 -10.24 13.10 -5.68
CA LEU A 235 -11.54 12.42 -5.68
C LEU A 235 -12.58 13.20 -6.48
N ALA A 236 -12.61 14.53 -6.37
CA ALA A 236 -13.52 15.36 -7.15
C ALA A 236 -13.27 15.23 -8.67
N LEU A 237 -12.02 15.19 -9.12
CA LEU A 237 -11.67 14.97 -10.54
C LEU A 237 -12.09 13.57 -11.01
N VAL A 238 -11.83 12.55 -10.19
CA VAL A 238 -12.21 11.16 -10.48
C VAL A 238 -13.72 10.99 -10.53
N GLU A 239 -14.45 11.60 -9.60
CA GLU A 239 -15.92 11.63 -9.61
C GLU A 239 -16.47 12.34 -10.84
N THR A 240 -15.85 13.45 -11.25
CA THR A 240 -16.24 14.18 -12.46
C THR A 240 -16.09 13.29 -13.69
N ALA A 241 -14.93 12.64 -13.86
CA ALA A 241 -14.71 11.70 -14.95
C ALA A 241 -15.72 10.54 -14.94
N PHE A 242 -16.13 10.06 -13.77
CA PHE A 242 -17.15 9.02 -13.63
C PHE A 242 -18.53 9.49 -14.09
N GLN A 243 -18.93 10.72 -13.73
CA GLN A 243 -20.19 11.30 -14.21
C GLN A 243 -20.17 11.56 -15.71
N GLU A 244 -19.04 12.04 -16.25
CA GLU A 244 -18.86 12.20 -17.70
C GLU A 244 -19.01 10.86 -18.43
N GLY A 245 -18.39 9.79 -17.92
CA GLY A 245 -18.56 8.43 -18.45
C GLY A 245 -20.03 7.99 -18.47
N LYS A 246 -20.76 8.22 -17.36
CA LYS A 246 -22.22 7.93 -17.30
C LYS A 246 -23.02 8.73 -18.33
N ALA A 247 -22.69 10.01 -18.53
CA ALA A 247 -23.35 10.83 -19.55
C ALA A 247 -23.08 10.31 -20.97
N LEU A 248 -21.86 9.84 -21.23
CA LEU A 248 -21.45 9.28 -22.53
C LEU A 248 -22.15 7.95 -22.84
N ILE A 249 -22.42 7.11 -21.83
CA ILE A 249 -23.29 5.92 -21.99
C ILE A 249 -24.68 6.34 -22.49
N VAL A 250 -25.27 7.39 -21.90
CA VAL A 250 -26.61 7.89 -22.29
C VAL A 250 -26.61 8.43 -23.72
N SER A 251 -25.53 9.03 -24.19
CA SER A 251 -25.37 9.49 -25.57
C SER A 251 -24.94 8.40 -26.56
N ALA A 252 -24.87 7.13 -26.12
CA ALA A 252 -24.39 6.00 -26.90
C ALA A 252 -22.93 6.16 -27.41
N ASP A 253 -22.13 6.98 -26.74
CA ASP A 253 -20.72 7.18 -27.02
C ASP A 253 -19.88 6.25 -26.15
N TYR A 254 -19.90 4.96 -26.48
CA TYR A 254 -19.33 3.90 -25.65
C TYR A 254 -17.80 3.92 -25.62
N VAL A 255 -17.17 4.39 -26.69
CA VAL A 255 -15.72 4.58 -26.84
C VAL A 255 -15.19 5.59 -25.83
N ASP A 256 -15.82 6.76 -25.78
CA ASP A 256 -15.42 7.82 -24.86
C ASP A 256 -15.85 7.47 -23.43
N ALA A 257 -17.01 6.83 -23.25
CA ALA A 257 -17.44 6.35 -21.93
C ALA A 257 -16.44 5.36 -21.33
N PHE A 258 -16.01 4.37 -22.10
CA PHE A 258 -15.00 3.39 -21.69
C PHE A 258 -13.70 4.08 -21.27
N SER A 259 -13.22 5.03 -22.08
CA SER A 259 -12.01 5.82 -21.78
C SER A 259 -12.15 6.62 -20.49
N LYS A 260 -13.31 7.23 -20.23
CA LYS A 260 -13.59 7.93 -18.97
C LYS A 260 -13.58 6.97 -17.78
N PHE A 261 -14.16 5.78 -17.89
CA PHE A 261 -14.13 4.80 -16.81
C PHE A 261 -12.71 4.24 -16.55
N GLN A 262 -11.87 4.11 -17.57
CA GLN A 262 -10.45 3.79 -17.40
C GLN A 262 -9.70 4.90 -16.63
N LEU A 263 -10.00 6.17 -16.95
CA LEU A 263 -9.46 7.32 -16.22
C LEU A 263 -9.90 7.31 -14.75
N VAL A 264 -11.14 6.91 -14.47
CA VAL A 264 -11.64 6.75 -13.09
C VAL A 264 -10.84 5.69 -12.34
N ILE A 265 -10.63 4.51 -12.92
CA ILE A 265 -9.89 3.42 -12.28
C ILE A 265 -8.46 3.85 -11.97
N SER A 266 -7.77 4.43 -12.95
CA SER A 266 -6.39 4.90 -12.76
C SER A 266 -6.28 6.04 -11.73
N GLY A 267 -7.17 7.02 -11.80
CA GLY A 267 -7.22 8.13 -10.85
C GLY A 267 -7.58 7.70 -9.43
N ALA A 268 -8.51 6.75 -9.28
CA ALA A 268 -8.87 6.16 -7.99
C ALA A 268 -7.69 5.38 -7.39
N ASN A 269 -6.96 4.59 -8.19
CA ASN A 269 -5.75 3.89 -7.73
C ASN A 269 -4.63 4.87 -7.32
N SER A 270 -4.41 5.94 -8.09
CA SER A 270 -3.47 7.01 -7.71
C SER A 270 -3.88 7.72 -6.40
N THR A 271 -5.19 7.86 -6.17
CA THR A 271 -5.71 8.46 -4.94
C THR A 271 -5.56 7.52 -3.75
N ARG A 272 -5.81 6.22 -3.94
CA ARG A 272 -5.56 5.18 -2.94
C ARG A 272 -4.09 5.17 -2.50
N LEU A 273 -3.18 5.28 -3.47
CA LEU A 273 -1.74 5.43 -3.23
C LEU A 273 -1.42 6.65 -2.34
N LEU A 274 -2.05 7.79 -2.61
CA LEU A 274 -1.86 9.01 -1.83
C LEU A 274 -2.37 8.85 -0.39
N VAL A 275 -3.52 8.20 -0.20
CA VAL A 275 -4.06 7.88 1.14
C VAL A 275 -3.06 7.00 1.89
N LEU A 276 -2.74 5.82 1.37
CA LEU A 276 -1.92 4.83 2.08
C LEU A 276 -0.53 5.37 2.43
N SER A 277 0.13 6.06 1.49
CA SER A 277 1.47 6.62 1.71
C SER A 277 1.55 7.74 2.76
N ASN A 278 0.43 8.36 3.13
CA ASN A 278 0.40 9.44 4.12
C ASN A 278 -0.26 9.04 5.45
N VAL A 279 -1.09 8.00 5.49
CA VAL A 279 -1.47 7.34 6.77
C VAL A 279 -0.20 6.84 7.46
N ILE A 280 0.69 6.28 6.65
CA ILE A 280 2.04 5.87 7.05
C ILE A 280 2.84 7.01 7.69
N LYS A 281 2.60 8.28 7.34
CA LYS A 281 3.31 9.41 7.97
C LYS A 281 2.72 9.78 9.33
N GLY A 282 1.39 9.78 9.46
CA GLY A 282 0.72 10.12 10.73
C GLY A 282 1.09 9.16 11.87
N ASN A 283 1.17 7.85 11.57
CA ASN A 283 1.57 6.86 12.57
C ASN A 283 3.04 6.94 13.02
N ILE A 284 3.90 7.71 12.33
CA ILE A 284 5.31 7.88 12.72
C ILE A 284 5.50 9.17 13.54
N GLU A 285 4.61 10.16 13.39
CA GLU A 285 4.63 11.38 14.20
C GLU A 285 4.04 11.12 15.61
N ASP A 286 3.04 10.23 15.74
CA ASP A 286 2.42 9.90 17.04
C ASP A 286 3.28 8.99 17.95
N ASP A 287 4.33 8.33 17.45
CA ASP A 287 5.25 7.49 18.24
C ASP A 287 6.46 8.28 18.79
N MET A 288 6.53 9.61 18.57
CA MET A 288 7.63 10.47 19.02
C MET A 288 7.26 11.47 20.15
N ASP A 289 6.02 11.48 20.62
CA ASP A 289 5.55 12.42 21.66
C ASP A 289 5.17 11.72 22.98
N ASP A 290 6.01 10.83 23.51
CA ASP A 290 5.78 10.21 24.84
C ASP A 290 7.07 9.82 25.59
N ASP A 291 8.14 10.63 25.48
CA ASP A 291 9.31 10.55 26.38
C ASP A 291 9.88 11.95 26.60
N ASP A 292 9.19 12.77 27.40
CA ASP A 292 9.78 13.93 28.10
C ASP A 292 8.92 14.26 29.34
N ASP A 293 8.68 13.25 30.18
CA ASP A 293 8.47 13.48 31.61
C ASP A 293 9.83 13.26 32.29
N GLU A 294 10.66 14.32 32.26
CA GLU A 294 11.78 14.46 33.20
C GLU A 294 11.20 14.47 34.63
N GLU A 295 11.19 13.32 35.30
CA GLU A 295 11.15 13.33 36.76
C GLU A 295 12.48 13.87 37.27
N GLU A 296 12.48 15.16 37.64
CA GLU A 296 13.49 15.80 38.47
C GLU A 296 13.73 14.95 39.73
N ILE A 297 14.88 14.29 39.79
CA ILE A 297 15.46 13.77 41.02
C ILE A 297 16.12 14.97 41.72
N GLU A 298 15.38 15.62 42.63
CA GLU A 298 15.98 16.49 43.64
C GLU A 298 16.68 15.62 44.70
N ASP A 299 17.99 15.46 44.59
CA ASP A 299 18.89 15.07 45.70
C ASP A 299 20.10 16.04 45.68
N ASP A 300 19.91 17.25 46.22
CA ASP A 300 20.99 18.19 46.53
C ASP A 300 21.53 17.90 47.95
N ASP A 301 22.70 17.25 48.02
CA ASP A 301 23.59 17.25 49.18
C ASP A 301 24.75 18.24 48.91
N ASP A 302 24.58 19.46 49.44
CA ASP A 302 25.58 20.54 49.52
C ASP A 302 26.82 20.12 50.33
N ILE A 303 27.98 19.98 49.67
CA ILE A 303 29.30 20.01 50.32
C ILE A 303 30.34 20.66 49.39
N ASN A 304 30.64 21.94 49.64
CA ASN A 304 31.95 22.46 50.12
C ASN A 304 32.32 23.81 49.50
N ASP A 305 32.20 24.84 50.32
CA ASP A 305 33.06 26.03 50.33
C ASP A 305 34.19 25.75 51.33
N ASP A 306 35.45 25.86 50.92
CA ASP A 306 36.42 26.74 51.59
C ASP A 306 37.83 26.62 50.98
N GLU A 307 38.41 27.80 50.85
CA GLU A 307 39.70 28.21 50.30
C GLU A 307 40.90 27.46 50.89
N LEU A 308 41.91 27.21 50.04
CA LEU A 308 43.32 27.17 50.44
C LEU A 308 44.19 27.84 49.36
N ASP A 309 45.00 28.78 49.85
CA ASP A 309 46.12 29.48 49.22
C ASP A 309 47.06 28.57 48.42
N ASP A 310 47.64 29.09 47.32
CA ASP A 310 49.09 29.37 47.26
C ASP A 310 49.50 29.86 45.84
N GLU A 311 50.00 31.10 45.83
CA GLU A 311 51.21 31.62 45.18
C GLU A 311 51.56 31.34 43.70
N GLU A 312 51.62 32.46 42.98
CA GLU A 312 52.73 32.98 42.15
C GLU A 312 52.94 32.57 40.67
N ASP A 313 53.25 33.64 39.92
CA ASP A 313 54.26 33.77 38.86
C ASP A 313 53.79 33.75 37.38
N ASP A 314 53.51 34.97 36.90
CA ASP A 314 54.18 35.70 35.82
C ASP A 314 54.34 35.07 34.42
N GLY A 315 53.97 35.85 33.39
CA GLY A 315 54.52 35.68 32.04
C GLY A 315 53.62 36.10 30.88
N ASP A 316 53.39 37.42 30.76
CA ASP A 316 53.56 38.28 29.58
C ASP A 316 53.54 37.72 28.13
N ASP A 317 52.99 38.59 27.26
CA ASP A 317 53.31 38.85 25.85
C ASP A 317 52.83 37.81 24.80
N ASP A 318 52.28 38.17 23.64
CA ASP A 318 52.04 39.43 22.96
C ASP A 318 51.26 39.11 21.66
N GLU A 319 50.51 40.10 21.15
CA GLU A 319 50.51 40.60 19.75
C GLU A 319 50.67 39.58 18.57
N ASP A 320 49.98 39.65 17.44
CA ASP A 320 49.22 40.71 16.79
C ASP A 320 48.65 40.16 15.46
N GLU A 321 47.63 40.86 14.98
CA GLU A 321 47.39 41.32 13.59
C GLU A 321 47.31 40.31 12.42
N GLU A 322 46.15 40.24 11.74
CA GLU A 322 45.86 40.88 10.42
C GLU A 322 46.45 40.01 9.26
N ASP A 323 45.86 39.77 8.11
CA ASP A 323 45.03 40.56 7.19
C ASP A 323 44.75 39.56 6.03
N ASP A 324 43.52 39.43 5.52
CA ASP A 324 43.00 40.09 4.32
C ASP A 324 43.03 39.24 3.03
N ASP A 325 42.08 39.61 2.17
CA ASP A 325 41.94 39.42 0.73
C ASP A 325 41.41 38.06 0.23
N ASP A 326 40.14 38.00 -0.20
CA ASP A 326 39.59 38.48 -1.50
C ASP A 326 40.18 37.76 -2.71
N ASP A 327 39.31 37.04 -3.44
CA ASP A 327 39.08 37.26 -4.88
C ASP A 327 38.13 36.19 -5.46
N GLU A 328 36.89 36.64 -5.65
CA GLU A 328 36.13 36.74 -6.90
C GLU A 328 36.48 35.85 -8.13
N PHE A 329 35.45 35.66 -8.97
CA PHE A 329 35.43 35.22 -10.39
C PHE A 329 35.50 33.70 -10.67
N GLU A 330 34.73 33.07 -11.58
CA GLU A 330 33.88 33.52 -12.68
C GLU A 330 32.95 32.37 -13.12
N LEU A 331 31.77 32.71 -13.65
CA LEU A 331 30.88 31.83 -14.40
C LEU A 331 31.35 31.77 -15.87
N GLU A 332 31.34 30.60 -16.50
CA GLU A 332 31.13 30.52 -17.95
C GLU A 332 30.52 29.17 -18.39
N ASP A 333 29.44 29.33 -19.18
CA ASP A 333 28.73 28.47 -20.14
C ASP A 333 28.17 27.09 -19.75
#